data_AF-A0A953YA69-F1
#
_entry.id   AF-A0A953YA69-F1
#
_cell.length_a   1.000
_cell.length_b   1.000
_cell.length_c   1.000
_cell.angle_alpha   90.00
_cell.angle_beta   90.00
_cell.angle_gamma   90.00
#
_symmetry.space_group_name_H-M   'P 1'
#
loop_
_entity.id
_entity.type
_entity.pdbx_description
1 polymer ?
#
loop_
_entity_poly.entity_id
_entity_poly.type
_entity_poly.pdbx_seq_one_letter_code
_entity_poly.pdbx_strand_id
1 'polypeptide(L)'
;MNDVLVLVGMSGVGKSFWSERLATRGYVHHDCDGAIGEQLGSIVDVAEGEAPVHALGRWMGMPWSEDYATREARYLALEGTVTEE
;
A
#
# COMPACT_ATOMS: atom_id res chain seq x y z
N MET A 1 0.20 -7.93 26.58
CA MET A 1 -0.22 -8.61 25.34
C MET A 1 -0.70 -7.50 24.45
N ASN A 2 0.02 -7.19 23.38
CA ASN A 2 -0.42 -6.16 22.44
C ASN A 2 -1.33 -6.87 21.43
N ASP A 3 -2.62 -6.60 21.49
CA ASP A 3 -3.58 -7.14 20.53
C ASP A 3 -3.35 -6.46 19.17
N VAL A 4 -3.01 -7.24 18.14
CA VAL A 4 -2.81 -6.75 16.78
C VAL A 4 -4.06 -7.04 15.95
N LEU A 5 -4.55 -6.03 15.24
CA LEU A 5 -5.69 -6.13 14.34
C LEU A 5 -5.24 -5.87 12.91
N VAL A 6 -5.54 -6.82 12.01
CA VAL A 6 -5.26 -6.69 10.58
C VAL A 6 -6.59 -6.57 9.82
N LEU A 7 -6.71 -5.53 9.00
CA LEU A 7 -7.90 -5.25 8.20
C LEU A 7 -7.60 -5.56 6.72
N VAL A 8 -8.17 -6.64 6.19
CA VAL A 8 -7.95 -7.08 4.80
C VAL A 8 -9.28 -7.10 4.04
N GLY A 9 -9.24 -6.68 2.77
CA GLY A 9 -10.41 -6.65 1.90
C GLY A 9 -10.23 -5.71 0.71
N MET A 10 -11.13 -5.78 -0.27
CA MET A 10 -11.04 -4.96 -1.49
C MET A 10 -11.20 -3.45 -1.21
N SER A 11 -10.89 -2.61 -2.20
CA SER A 11 -11.18 -1.17 -2.12
C SER A 11 -12.68 -0.92 -1.88
N GLY A 12 -13.01 0.10 -1.09
CA GLY A 12 -14.39 0.48 -0.78
C GLY A 12 -15.10 -0.29 0.34
N VAL A 13 -14.51 -1.37 0.88
CA VAL A 13 -15.13 -2.15 1.99
C VAL A 13 -15.04 -1.50 3.37
N GLY A 14 -14.43 -0.31 3.45
CA GLY A 14 -14.36 0.49 4.69
C GLY A 14 -13.16 0.22 5.60
N LYS A 15 -12.07 -0.37 5.10
CA LYS A 15 -10.84 -0.61 5.90
C LYS A 15 -10.32 0.67 6.56
N SER A 16 -10.12 1.74 5.78
CA SER A 16 -9.63 3.04 6.26
C SER A 16 -10.57 3.65 7.30
N PHE A 17 -11.89 3.56 7.09
CA PHE A 17 -12.88 4.03 8.05
C PHE A 17 -12.75 3.32 9.41
N TRP A 18 -12.58 1.99 9.40
CA TRP A 18 -12.45 1.21 10.63
C TRP A 18 -11.09 1.40 11.30
N SER A 19 -10.01 1.51 10.53
CA SER A 19 -8.67 1.73 11.06
C SER A 19 -8.55 3.09 11.76
N GLU A 20 -9.07 4.16 11.15
CA GLU A 20 -9.15 5.50 11.76
C GLU A 20 -9.98 5.47 13.06
N ARG A 21 -11.11 4.76 13.06
CA ARG A 21 -11.97 4.63 14.24
C ARG A 21 -11.36 3.77 15.35
N LEU A 22 -10.46 2.86 15.03
CA LEU A 22 -9.67 2.11 16.02
C LEU A 22 -8.58 3.00 16.63
N ALA A 23 -7.98 3.88 15.82
CA ALA A 23 -7.00 4.85 16.30
C ALA A 23 -7.58 5.76 17.40
N THR A 24 -8.83 6.20 17.26
CA THR A 24 -9.52 6.99 18.31
C THR A 24 -9.76 6.20 19.61
N ARG A 25 -9.54 4.88 19.61
CA ARG A 25 -9.66 4.01 20.79
C ARG A 25 -8.31 3.57 21.36
N GLY A 26 -7.21 4.14 20.88
CA GLY A 26 -5.86 3.90 21.40
C GLY A 26 -5.06 2.85 20.64
N TYR A 27 -5.55 2.35 19.50
CA TYR A 27 -4.71 1.55 18.59
C TYR A 27 -3.77 2.46 17.80
N VAL A 28 -2.58 1.96 17.47
CA VAL A 28 -1.70 2.63 16.51
C VAL A 28 -2.19 2.28 15.11
N HIS A 29 -2.39 3.30 14.27
CA HIS A 29 -2.78 3.12 12.88
C HIS A 29 -1.53 2.97 12.01
N HIS A 30 -1.44 1.84 11.32
CA HIS A 30 -0.43 1.59 10.28
C HIS A 30 -1.14 1.46 8.93
N ASP A 31 -0.80 2.33 7.98
CA ASP A 31 -1.25 2.27 6.59
C ASP A 31 -0.11 1.71 5.72
N CYS A 32 -0.13 0.40 5.50
CA CYS A 32 0.90 -0.28 4.70
C CYS A 32 0.88 0.20 3.25
N ASP A 33 -0.31 0.37 2.66
CA ASP A 33 -0.45 0.78 1.26
C ASP A 33 0.11 2.21 1.06
N GLY A 34 -0.15 3.10 2.02
CA GLY A 34 0.41 4.45 2.05
C GLY A 34 1.92 4.47 2.19
N ALA A 35 2.48 3.73 3.15
CA ALA A 35 3.92 3.67 3.40
C ALA A 35 4.69 3.08 2.21
N ILE A 36 4.16 2.03 1.59
CA ILE A 36 4.72 1.48 0.35
C ILE A 36 4.59 2.51 -0.77
N GLY A 37 3.45 3.21 -0.88
CA GLY A 37 3.20 4.30 -1.82
C GLY A 37 4.21 5.45 -1.74
N GLU A 38 4.62 5.85 -0.55
CA GLU A 38 5.64 6.89 -0.34
C GLU A 38 7.01 6.45 -0.86
N GLN A 39 7.43 5.21 -0.57
CA GLN A 39 8.67 4.65 -1.11
C GLN A 39 8.59 4.47 -2.64
N LEU A 40 7.41 4.15 -3.16
CA LEU A 40 7.15 4.02 -4.59
C LEU A 40 7.25 5.32 -5.38
N GLY A 41 7.11 6.48 -4.73
CA GLY A 41 7.41 7.77 -5.37
C GLY A 41 8.84 7.86 -5.90
N SER A 42 9.76 6.99 -5.43
CA SER A 42 11.11 6.86 -5.98
C SER A 42 11.19 6.11 -7.32
N ILE A 43 10.16 5.32 -7.67
CA ILE A 43 10.14 4.48 -8.88
C ILE A 43 8.99 4.79 -9.84
N VAL A 44 7.97 5.53 -9.40
CA VAL A 44 6.80 5.90 -10.21
C VAL A 44 6.52 7.38 -10.08
N ASP A 45 6.43 8.07 -11.22
CA ASP A 45 5.93 9.44 -11.27
C ASP A 45 4.43 9.47 -10.91
N VAL A 46 4.11 10.21 -9.85
CA VAL A 46 2.74 10.50 -9.41
C VAL A 46 2.30 11.81 -10.05
N ALA A 47 1.24 11.77 -10.87
CA ALA A 47 0.71 12.97 -11.48
C ALA A 47 0.06 13.91 -10.43
N GLU A 48 -0.05 15.20 -10.74
CA GLU A 48 -0.73 16.15 -9.88
C GLU A 48 -2.20 15.72 -9.65
N GLY A 49 -2.57 15.51 -8.39
CA GLY A 49 -3.91 15.02 -8.00
C GLY A 49 -4.13 13.51 -8.09
N GLU A 50 -3.12 12.73 -8.48
CA GLU A 50 -3.18 11.26 -8.47
C GLU A 50 -2.84 10.70 -7.09
N ALA A 51 -3.64 9.74 -6.60
CA ALA A 51 -3.30 9.01 -5.39
C ALA A 51 -2.11 8.07 -5.66
N PRO A 52 -1.09 7.97 -4.78
CA PRO A 52 0.09 7.13 -4.99
C PRO A 52 -0.24 5.66 -5.32
N VAL A 53 -1.28 5.09 -4.70
CA VAL A 53 -1.74 3.73 -4.97
C VAL A 53 -2.28 3.54 -6.40
N HIS A 54 -2.85 4.59 -7.00
CA HIS A 54 -3.30 4.54 -8.40
C HIS A 54 -2.13 4.64 -9.37
N ALA A 55 -1.15 5.51 -9.08
CA ALA A 55 0.09 5.60 -9.84
C ALA A 55 0.84 4.25 -9.84
N LEU A 56 0.90 3.59 -8.68
CA LEU A 56 1.42 2.24 -8.52
C LEU A 56 0.68 1.24 -9.42
N GLY A 57 -0.65 1.19 -9.38
CA GLY A 57 -1.42 0.27 -10.20
C GLY A 57 -1.18 0.48 -11.70
N ARG A 58 -1.09 1.75 -12.14
CA ARG A 58 -0.76 2.12 -13.52
C ARG A 58 0.65 1.66 -13.92
N TRP A 59 1.64 1.86 -13.06
CA TRP A 59 3.00 1.40 -13.30
C TRP A 59 3.11 -0.12 -13.28
N MET A 60 2.49 -0.79 -12.32
CA MET A 60 2.54 -2.25 -12.20
C MET A 60 1.91 -2.93 -13.42
N GLY A 61 0.83 -2.35 -13.94
CA GLY A 61 0.12 -2.87 -15.11
C GLY A 61 -0.64 -4.15 -14.78
N MET A 62 -0.99 -4.90 -15.82
CA MET A 62 -1.78 -6.12 -15.66
C MET A 62 -0.86 -7.36 -15.54
N PRO A 63 -1.29 -8.43 -14.85
CA PRO A 63 -0.49 -9.65 -14.66
C PRO A 63 0.04 -10.30 -15.95
N TRP A 64 -0.62 -10.06 -17.08
CA TRP A 64 -0.25 -10.58 -18.39
C TRP A 64 0.63 -9.62 -19.22
N SER A 65 1.04 -8.49 -18.67
CA SER A 65 1.92 -7.54 -19.36
C SER A 65 3.35 -8.08 -19.36
N GLU A 66 4.10 -7.85 -20.44
CA GLU A 66 5.47 -8.37 -20.61
C GLU A 66 6.41 -8.01 -19.44
N ASP A 67 6.30 -6.79 -18.92
CA ASP A 67 7.13 -6.31 -17.81
C ASP A 67 6.58 -6.63 -16.41
N TYR A 68 5.38 -7.20 -16.30
CA TYR A 68 4.68 -7.33 -15.01
C TYR A 68 5.54 -8.05 -13.97
N ALA A 69 6.11 -9.20 -14.32
CA ALA A 69 6.94 -9.99 -13.40
C ALA A 69 8.16 -9.21 -12.88
N THR A 70 8.74 -8.35 -13.71
CA THR A 70 9.89 -7.52 -13.30
C THR A 70 9.45 -6.38 -12.37
N ARG A 71 8.29 -5.77 -12.64
CA ARG A 71 7.72 -4.70 -11.82
C ARG A 71 7.22 -5.24 -10.48
N GLU A 72 6.57 -6.39 -10.47
CA GLU A 72 6.15 -7.12 -9.28
C GLU A 72 7.34 -7.47 -8.38
N ALA A 73 8.43 -8.00 -8.93
CA ALA A 73 9.63 -8.29 -8.14
C ALA A 73 10.23 -7.05 -7.48
N ARG A 74 10.21 -5.89 -8.16
CA ARG A 74 10.63 -4.60 -7.58
C ARG A 74 9.69 -4.13 -6.48
N TYR A 75 8.38 -4.28 -6.69
CA TYR A 75 7.38 -3.96 -5.69
C TYR A 75 7.56 -4.79 -4.42
N LEU A 76 7.69 -6.11 -4.55
CA LEU A 76 7.86 -7.02 -3.41
C LEU A 76 9.14 -6.74 -2.61
N ALA A 77 10.23 -6.35 -3.27
CA ALA A 77 11.46 -5.96 -2.58
C ALA A 77 11.29 -4.68 -1.74
N LEU A 78 10.51 -3.72 -2.24
CA LEU A 78 10.17 -2.49 -1.50
C LEU A 78 9.20 -2.79 -0.35
N GLU A 79 8.18 -3.63 -0.58
CA GLU A 79 7.25 -4.08 0.46
C GLU A 79 8.01 -4.73 1.61
N GLY A 80 8.98 -5.61 1.34
CA GLY A 80 9.84 -6.19 2.36
C GLY A 80 10.57 -5.12 3.18
N THR A 81 11.13 -4.10 2.52
CA THR A 81 11.84 -3.02 3.23
C THR A 81 10.93 -2.18 4.13
N VAL A 82 9.67 -1.96 3.72
CA VAL A 82 8.69 -1.16 4.48
C VAL A 82 8.06 -1.94 5.63
N THR A 83 7.98 -3.26 5.51
CA THR A 83 7.29 -4.13 6.46
C THR A 83 8.23 -4.90 7.38
N GLU A 84 9.55 -4.85 7.15
CA GLU A 84 10.57 -5.34 8.09
C GLU A 84 10.62 -4.47 9.36
N GLU A 85 10.55 -5.13 10.53
CA GLU A 85 10.64 -4.53 11.87
C GLU A 85 12.07 -4.18 12.29
#